data_AF-A0A1Q8VPQ9-F1
#
_entry.id   AF-A0A1Q8VPQ9-F1
#
_cell.length_a   1.000
_cell.length_b   1.000
_cell.length_c   1.000
_cell.angle_alpha   90.00
_cell.angle_beta   90.00
_cell.angle_gamma   90.00
#
_symmetry.space_group_name_H-M   'P 1'
#
loop_
_entity.id
_entity.type
_entity.pdbx_description
1 polymer ?
#
loop_
_entity_poly.entity_id
_entity_poly.type
_entity_poly.pdbx_seq_one_letter_code
_entity_poly.pdbx_strand_id
1 'polypeptide(L)'
;MRLPKIVLAGTAALALSLSLGACSLSVNGSGSGDSGTPAAQAEQKDSQGAGSKDSSKTDAKEAATADSQTSSGGSAQAPAASSSKDGDHDDDKDGDDAPITDATWKDIQSNGQRTEVSGTYSVQGSGTTLNLVGDLEKLTVQGSDVKIAAEDIDDLTVQGSNVTVYARDIDHLNIMGSGVTVHWLGDDPTIQDTGANNTTGKLSQ
;
A
#
# COMPACT_ATOMS: atom_id res chain seq x y z
N MET A 1 47.40 -28.07 -25.88
CA MET A 1 48.47 -27.17 -25.37
C MET A 1 47.96 -25.74 -25.37
N ARG A 2 48.38 -24.92 -24.38
CA ARG A 2 48.41 -23.43 -24.37
C ARG A 2 47.11 -22.66 -24.68
N LEU A 3 46.47 -22.15 -23.63
CA LEU A 3 45.84 -20.82 -23.63
C LEU A 3 46.93 -19.73 -23.66
N PRO A 4 46.59 -18.51 -24.10
CA PRO A 4 47.05 -17.26 -23.49
C PRO A 4 45.94 -16.62 -22.63
N LYS A 5 46.35 -15.83 -21.63
CA LYS A 5 45.51 -15.05 -20.69
C LYS A 5 45.65 -13.54 -21.01
N ILE A 6 45.13 -12.70 -20.08
CA ILE A 6 45.24 -11.22 -19.93
C ILE A 6 43.95 -10.54 -20.42
N VAL A 7 42.97 -10.18 -19.57
CA VAL A 7 42.95 -9.30 -18.37
C VAL A 7 43.26 -7.83 -18.68
N LEU A 8 42.24 -6.97 -18.59
CA LEU A 8 42.44 -5.56 -18.26
C LEU A 8 41.22 -5.04 -17.49
N ALA A 9 41.47 -4.47 -16.31
CA ALA A 9 40.46 -3.78 -15.51
C ALA A 9 40.32 -2.32 -15.99
N GLY A 10 39.10 -1.79 -15.98
CA GLY A 10 38.80 -0.38 -16.23
C GLY A 10 38.09 0.23 -15.03
N THR A 11 38.84 0.93 -14.17
CA THR A 11 38.33 1.62 -12.98
C THR A 11 37.59 2.92 -13.33
N ALA A 12 36.72 3.35 -12.41
CA ALA A 12 35.64 4.31 -12.63
C ALA A 12 36.04 5.79 -12.74
N ALA A 13 35.10 6.59 -13.26
CA ALA A 13 34.88 7.99 -12.86
C ALA A 13 33.41 8.41 -13.09
N LEU A 14 32.54 8.22 -12.09
CA LEU A 14 31.24 8.90 -12.06
C LEU A 14 31.45 10.31 -11.50
N ALA A 15 31.35 11.32 -12.36
CA ALA A 15 31.44 12.71 -11.94
C ALA A 15 30.10 13.15 -11.31
N LEU A 16 30.05 13.26 -9.97
CA LEU A 16 28.93 13.91 -9.30
C LEU A 16 28.97 15.42 -9.54
N SER A 17 28.12 15.91 -10.43
CA SER A 17 27.90 17.34 -10.63
C SER A 17 27.07 17.91 -9.47
N LEU A 18 27.75 18.42 -8.44
CA LEU A 18 27.10 19.21 -7.38
C LEU A 18 26.71 20.58 -7.92
N SER A 19 25.49 20.70 -8.45
CA SER A 19 24.87 22.00 -8.74
C SER A 19 24.40 22.67 -7.44
N LEU A 20 25.24 23.51 -6.85
CA LEU A 20 24.85 24.37 -5.73
C LEU A 20 23.90 25.48 -6.23
N GLY A 21 22.60 25.18 -6.26
CA GLY A 21 21.54 26.16 -6.50
C GLY A 21 21.33 27.06 -5.28
N ALA A 22 22.06 28.17 -5.19
CA ALA A 22 21.84 29.18 -4.17
C ALA A 22 20.59 30.03 -4.49
N CYS A 23 19.42 29.59 -4.02
CA CYS A 23 18.20 30.39 -4.05
C CYS A 23 18.07 31.24 -2.78
N SER A 24 18.37 32.53 -2.91
CA SER A 24 18.23 33.52 -1.83
C SER A 24 16.78 33.73 -1.41
N LEU A 25 16.53 33.70 -0.10
CA LEU A 25 15.30 34.13 0.57
C LEU A 25 15.72 35.05 1.73
N SER A 26 15.88 36.36 1.52
CA SER A 26 14.83 37.41 1.60
C SER A 26 14.25 37.64 3.00
N VAL A 27 14.82 38.65 3.66
CA VAL A 27 14.21 39.61 4.62
C VAL A 27 13.36 39.08 5.79
N ASN A 28 14.02 38.82 6.92
CA ASN A 28 13.39 38.96 8.24
C ASN A 28 13.71 40.34 8.82
N GLY A 29 12.71 41.16 9.13
CA GLY A 29 12.92 42.47 9.76
C GLY A 29 11.73 43.42 9.63
N SER A 30 10.63 43.15 10.34
CA SER A 30 9.53 44.11 10.50
C SER A 30 8.92 44.01 11.90
N GLY A 31 8.74 45.16 12.55
CA GLY A 31 7.83 45.33 13.69
C GLY A 31 8.46 45.15 15.08
N SER A 32 8.96 46.24 15.66
CA SER A 32 8.99 46.42 17.12
C SER A 32 7.63 46.93 17.60
N GLY A 33 7.20 46.53 18.80
CA GLY A 33 5.96 46.92 19.47
C GLY A 33 5.47 45.74 20.31
N ASP A 34 5.90 45.56 21.56
CA ASP A 34 5.62 46.35 22.76
C ASP A 34 4.15 46.29 23.25
N SER A 35 4.05 46.17 24.58
CA SER A 35 2.93 46.44 25.49
C SER A 35 1.52 45.88 25.22
N GLY A 36 1.00 45.17 26.24
CA GLY A 36 -0.29 45.56 26.81
C GLY A 36 -1.38 44.49 26.87
N THR A 37 -1.61 43.95 28.06
CA THR A 37 -2.89 43.38 28.51
C THR A 37 -4.06 44.33 28.24
N PRO A 38 -5.25 43.80 27.93
CA PRO A 38 -6.43 44.32 28.64
C PRO A 38 -7.30 43.22 29.27
N ALA A 39 -7.89 43.57 30.41
CA ALA A 39 -9.01 42.89 31.04
C ALA A 39 -10.26 43.80 30.97
N ALA A 40 -11.37 43.38 31.60
CA ALA A 40 -12.74 43.93 31.56
C ALA A 40 -13.51 43.51 30.28
N GLN A 41 -14.63 42.77 30.35
CA GLN A 41 -15.90 42.87 31.12
C GLN A 41 -17.01 43.67 30.40
N ALA A 42 -18.22 43.12 30.51
CA ALA A 42 -19.54 43.71 30.29
C ALA A 42 -20.07 43.91 28.86
N GLU A 43 -21.39 43.96 28.60
CA GLU A 43 -22.59 43.31 29.20
C GLU A 43 -23.78 43.62 28.27
N GLN A 44 -24.63 42.63 27.91
CA GLN A 44 -25.97 42.79 27.29
C GLN A 44 -26.00 43.49 25.88
N LYS A 45 -27.08 43.57 25.07
CA LYS A 45 -28.51 43.21 25.17
C LYS A 45 -29.15 43.04 23.77
N ASP A 46 -30.33 42.38 23.72
CA ASP A 46 -31.41 42.42 22.71
C ASP A 46 -31.13 41.97 21.25
N SER A 47 -31.78 40.91 20.71
CA SER A 47 -33.23 40.66 20.47
C SER A 47 -33.77 41.26 19.16
N GLN A 48 -34.66 40.49 18.51
CA GLN A 48 -35.42 40.78 17.26
C GLN A 48 -34.63 40.62 15.93
N GLY A 49 -35.15 39.99 14.88
CA GLY A 49 -36.40 39.22 14.76
C GLY A 49 -37.09 39.41 13.41
N ALA A 50 -37.08 38.38 12.56
CA ALA A 50 -37.96 38.28 11.39
C ALA A 50 -38.19 36.80 11.04
N GLY A 51 -39.43 36.38 10.89
CA GLY A 51 -39.78 35.03 10.46
C GLY A 51 -41.14 34.98 9.77
N SER A 52 -41.34 33.93 8.97
CA SER A 52 -42.61 33.33 8.51
C SER A 52 -42.21 32.03 7.77
N LYS A 53 -42.84 30.84 7.95
CA LYS A 53 -44.24 30.47 7.66
C LYS A 53 -44.62 30.73 6.19
N ASP A 54 -45.34 29.90 5.43
CA ASP A 54 -46.01 28.59 5.64
C ASP A 54 -46.45 28.07 4.22
N SER A 55 -46.77 26.81 3.90
CA SER A 55 -46.80 25.51 4.62
C SER A 55 -46.93 24.32 3.62
N SER A 56 -46.90 23.08 4.14
CA SER A 56 -47.73 21.91 3.71
C SER A 56 -47.59 21.20 2.34
N LYS A 57 -47.16 19.93 2.45
CA LYS A 57 -47.83 18.66 2.03
C LYS A 57 -48.40 18.46 0.61
N THR A 58 -48.07 17.29 0.05
CA THR A 58 -49.04 16.36 -0.58
C THR A 58 -48.69 14.91 -0.23
N ASP A 59 -49.70 14.15 0.20
CA ASP A 59 -49.68 12.72 0.58
C ASP A 59 -49.70 11.80 -0.66
N ALA A 60 -48.89 10.73 -0.76
CA ALA A 60 -49.09 9.33 -0.30
C ALA A 60 -49.92 8.39 -1.20
N LYS A 61 -49.30 7.27 -1.64
CA LYS A 61 -49.78 5.86 -1.77
C LYS A 61 -48.78 5.08 -2.65
N GLU A 62 -48.18 3.94 -2.27
CA GLU A 62 -48.63 2.71 -1.59
C GLU A 62 -49.43 1.74 -2.50
N ALA A 63 -48.75 0.67 -2.94
CA ALA A 63 -49.21 -0.73 -3.14
C ALA A 63 -48.22 -1.45 -4.10
N ALA A 64 -48.03 -2.77 -4.10
CA ALA A 64 -48.15 -3.80 -3.06
C ALA A 64 -47.41 -5.08 -3.56
N THR A 65 -47.05 -5.95 -2.62
CA THR A 65 -46.57 -7.35 -2.76
C THR A 65 -46.97 -8.15 -4.02
N ALA A 66 -46.03 -8.95 -4.55
CA ALA A 66 -46.30 -10.31 -5.02
C ALA A 66 -45.04 -11.20 -4.91
N ASP A 67 -45.21 -12.38 -4.33
CA ASP A 67 -44.22 -13.46 -4.19
C ASP A 67 -44.28 -14.41 -5.41
N SER A 68 -43.20 -15.13 -5.72
CA SER A 68 -43.18 -16.58 -6.10
C SER A 68 -42.23 -16.98 -7.24
N GLN A 69 -41.79 -18.24 -7.14
CA GLN A 69 -41.33 -19.17 -8.20
C GLN A 69 -39.84 -19.21 -8.60
N THR A 70 -39.10 -19.98 -7.80
CA THR A 70 -38.18 -21.05 -8.25
C THR A 70 -38.43 -21.59 -9.67
N SER A 71 -37.37 -21.74 -10.47
CA SER A 71 -37.16 -22.89 -11.36
C SER A 71 -35.69 -23.11 -11.73
N SER A 72 -35.29 -24.38 -11.80
CA SER A 72 -33.91 -24.85 -11.98
C SER A 72 -33.45 -24.85 -13.45
N GLY A 73 -32.13 -24.81 -13.68
CA GLY A 73 -31.55 -25.01 -15.02
C GLY A 73 -30.02 -24.94 -15.00
N GLY A 74 -29.36 -26.03 -14.60
CA GLY A 74 -27.90 -26.10 -14.60
C GLY A 74 -27.32 -26.50 -15.96
N SER A 75 -26.09 -26.04 -16.24
CA SER A 75 -25.16 -26.66 -17.17
C SER A 75 -23.74 -26.39 -16.67
N ALA A 76 -22.98 -27.46 -16.39
CA ALA A 76 -21.61 -27.37 -15.94
C ALA A 76 -20.65 -27.18 -17.12
N GLN A 77 -19.59 -26.39 -16.92
CA GLN A 77 -18.39 -26.49 -17.75
C GLN A 77 -17.15 -26.24 -16.88
N ALA A 78 -16.53 -27.33 -16.45
CA ALA A 78 -15.25 -27.30 -15.75
C ALA A 78 -14.09 -27.18 -16.77
N PRO A 79 -13.02 -26.42 -16.47
CA PRO A 79 -11.68 -26.80 -16.90
C PRO A 79 -11.20 -27.97 -16.03
N ALA A 80 -10.53 -28.95 -16.64
CA ALA A 80 -10.12 -30.16 -15.94
C ALA A 80 -8.98 -29.92 -14.95
N ALA A 81 -9.19 -30.29 -13.69
CA ALA A 81 -8.09 -30.58 -12.78
C ALA A 81 -7.49 -31.94 -13.16
N SER A 82 -6.21 -31.97 -13.55
CA SER A 82 -5.47 -33.22 -13.79
C SER A 82 -4.02 -33.11 -13.34
N SER A 83 -3.82 -33.09 -12.03
CA SER A 83 -2.58 -33.53 -11.41
C SER A 83 -2.91 -34.20 -10.08
N SER A 84 -3.03 -35.52 -10.11
CA SER A 84 -2.97 -36.31 -8.88
C SER A 84 -1.61 -36.09 -8.24
N LYS A 85 -1.57 -35.33 -7.14
CA LYS A 85 -0.53 -35.48 -6.14
C LYS A 85 -1.12 -36.38 -5.05
N ASP A 86 -0.58 -37.59 -4.94
CA ASP A 86 -0.81 -38.41 -3.75
C ASP A 86 -0.35 -37.62 -2.53
N GLY A 87 -1.07 -37.76 -1.41
CA GLY A 87 -0.90 -36.88 -0.28
C GLY A 87 0.41 -37.08 0.46
N ASP A 88 1.25 -36.05 0.47
CA ASP A 88 1.78 -35.55 1.73
C ASP A 88 0.72 -34.61 2.32
N HIS A 89 0.24 -34.93 3.53
CA HIS A 89 -0.23 -33.91 4.45
C HIS A 89 1.03 -33.48 5.21
N ASP A 90 1.77 -32.57 4.61
CA ASP A 90 2.61 -31.69 5.40
C ASP A 90 1.62 -30.86 6.23
N ASP A 91 1.59 -31.11 7.55
CA ASP A 91 0.78 -30.34 8.51
C ASP A 91 1.37 -28.93 8.74
N ASP A 92 2.34 -28.55 7.90
CA ASP A 92 3.03 -27.27 7.82
C ASP A 92 2.03 -26.21 7.34
N LYS A 93 1.54 -25.44 8.31
CA LYS A 93 0.60 -24.32 8.09
C LYS A 93 1.35 -23.08 7.66
N ASP A 94 2.08 -23.22 6.57
CA ASP A 94 2.77 -22.12 5.92
C ASP A 94 1.72 -21.15 5.35
N GLY A 95 2.10 -19.89 5.15
CA GLY A 95 1.17 -18.82 4.74
C GLY A 95 0.51 -19.06 3.38
N ASP A 96 1.07 -20.00 2.64
CA ASP A 96 0.91 -20.38 1.23
C ASP A 96 -0.45 -21.03 0.93
N ASP A 97 -1.17 -21.52 1.93
CA ASP A 97 -2.58 -21.95 1.80
C ASP A 97 -3.55 -21.20 2.74
N ALA A 98 -3.04 -20.33 3.62
CA ALA A 98 -3.87 -19.51 4.50
C ALA A 98 -4.74 -18.51 3.71
N PRO A 99 -6.07 -18.47 3.90
CA PRO A 99 -6.93 -17.55 3.16
C PRO A 99 -6.69 -16.10 3.61
N ILE A 100 -6.58 -15.17 2.67
CA ILE A 100 -6.39 -13.75 2.97
C ILE A 100 -7.70 -13.17 3.53
N THR A 101 -7.74 -12.83 4.83
CA THR A 101 -8.87 -12.14 5.46
C THR A 101 -8.71 -10.63 5.58
N ASP A 102 -7.48 -10.08 5.55
CA ASP A 102 -7.26 -8.64 5.73
C ASP A 102 -7.97 -7.81 4.66
N ALA A 103 -8.75 -6.82 5.10
CA ALA A 103 -9.60 -6.04 4.22
C ALA A 103 -8.81 -5.12 3.28
N THR A 104 -7.64 -4.62 3.72
CA THR A 104 -6.78 -3.73 2.92
C THR A 104 -6.05 -4.51 1.84
N TRP A 105 -5.55 -5.71 2.16
CA TRP A 105 -4.96 -6.61 1.19
C TRP A 105 -5.99 -7.03 0.12
N LYS A 106 -7.20 -7.40 0.54
CA LYS A 106 -8.29 -7.75 -0.39
C LYS A 106 -8.69 -6.58 -1.29
N ASP A 107 -8.68 -5.35 -0.78
CA ASP A 107 -8.87 -4.14 -1.59
C ASP A 107 -7.78 -4.02 -2.66
N ILE A 108 -6.50 -4.18 -2.29
CA ILE A 108 -5.38 -4.12 -3.23
C ILE A 108 -5.43 -5.25 -4.26
N GLN A 109 -5.80 -6.48 -3.88
CA GLN A 109 -5.97 -7.58 -4.84
C GLN A 109 -7.13 -7.33 -5.81
N SER A 110 -8.23 -6.73 -5.34
CA SER A 110 -9.45 -6.51 -6.14
C SER A 110 -9.34 -5.31 -7.07
N ASN A 111 -8.68 -4.23 -6.62
CA ASN A 111 -8.67 -2.93 -7.27
C ASN A 111 -7.28 -2.53 -7.82
N GLY A 112 -6.21 -3.24 -7.45
CA GLY A 112 -4.87 -3.03 -7.98
C GLY A 112 -4.68 -3.57 -9.40
N GLN A 113 -3.74 -2.97 -10.14
CA GLN A 113 -3.38 -3.45 -11.48
C GLN A 113 -2.74 -4.84 -11.36
N ARG A 114 -3.45 -5.88 -11.81
CA ARG A 114 -2.93 -7.25 -11.90
C ARG A 114 -1.74 -7.28 -12.88
N THR A 115 -0.61 -7.80 -12.42
CA THR A 115 0.64 -7.89 -13.18
C THR A 115 1.27 -9.25 -12.92
N GLU A 116 1.45 -10.04 -13.97
CA GLU A 116 2.23 -11.28 -13.90
C GLU A 116 3.71 -10.93 -13.82
N VAL A 117 4.42 -11.51 -12.84
CA VAL A 117 5.82 -11.22 -12.54
C VAL A 117 6.61 -12.53 -12.34
N SER A 118 7.93 -12.42 -12.42
CA SER A 118 8.87 -13.48 -12.06
C SER A 118 10.27 -12.89 -11.86
N GLY A 119 11.07 -13.48 -10.97
CA GLY A 119 12.45 -13.06 -10.74
C GLY A 119 12.56 -11.66 -10.11
N THR A 120 13.37 -10.78 -10.70
CA THR A 120 13.54 -9.41 -10.21
C THR A 120 12.52 -8.43 -10.80
N TYR A 121 11.75 -7.75 -9.95
CA TYR A 121 10.80 -6.69 -10.30
C TYR A 121 11.08 -5.39 -9.55
N SER A 122 10.76 -4.24 -10.14
CA SER A 122 10.90 -2.93 -9.48
C SER A 122 9.72 -2.00 -9.74
N VAL A 123 9.23 -1.39 -8.66
CA VAL A 123 8.12 -0.43 -8.67
C VAL A 123 8.66 0.98 -8.50
N GLN A 124 8.31 1.86 -9.44
CA GLN A 124 8.76 3.24 -9.53
C GLN A 124 7.55 4.16 -9.82
N GLY A 125 7.69 5.45 -9.57
CA GLY A 125 6.59 6.43 -9.69
C GLY A 125 5.86 6.68 -8.37
N SER A 126 4.62 7.17 -8.42
CA SER A 126 3.84 7.45 -7.21
C SER A 126 2.35 7.21 -7.37
N GLY A 127 1.65 6.87 -6.29
CA GLY A 127 0.21 6.63 -6.28
C GLY A 127 -0.22 5.33 -6.96
N THR A 128 0.68 4.34 -7.07
CA THR A 128 0.43 3.07 -7.76
C THR A 128 -0.13 2.01 -6.83
N THR A 129 -1.15 1.28 -7.28
CA THR A 129 -1.70 0.10 -6.58
C THR A 129 -1.55 -1.11 -7.49
N LEU A 130 -0.81 -2.13 -7.04
CA LEU A 130 -0.42 -3.30 -7.84
C LEU A 130 -0.86 -4.61 -7.16
N ASN A 131 -1.31 -5.56 -7.98
CA ASN A 131 -1.54 -6.94 -7.60
C ASN A 131 -0.55 -7.81 -8.39
N LEU A 132 0.60 -8.12 -7.78
CA LEU A 132 1.68 -8.90 -8.36
C LEU A 132 1.39 -10.39 -8.15
N VAL A 133 1.61 -11.19 -9.20
CA VAL A 133 1.22 -12.60 -9.26
C VAL A 133 2.38 -13.39 -9.85
N GLY A 134 2.76 -14.48 -9.20
CA GLY A 134 4.00 -15.22 -9.43
C GLY A 134 5.15 -14.78 -8.52
N ASP A 135 6.10 -15.70 -8.38
CA ASP A 135 7.16 -15.70 -7.38
C ASP A 135 8.28 -14.69 -7.72
N LEU A 136 8.73 -13.93 -6.73
CA LEU A 136 9.74 -12.88 -6.90
C LEU A 136 11.04 -13.17 -6.14
N GLU A 137 12.10 -13.52 -6.89
CA GLU A 137 13.49 -13.48 -6.38
C GLU A 137 13.82 -12.11 -5.73
N LYS A 138 13.25 -11.02 -6.25
CA LYS A 138 13.47 -9.67 -5.70
C LYS A 138 12.37 -8.67 -6.05
N LEU A 139 11.90 -7.92 -5.05
CA LEU A 139 11.06 -6.74 -5.23
C LEU A 139 11.77 -5.47 -4.73
N THR A 140 11.96 -4.48 -5.61
CA THR A 140 12.54 -3.16 -5.23
C THR A 140 11.54 -2.02 -5.43
N VAL A 141 11.07 -1.42 -4.33
CA VAL A 141 10.07 -0.33 -4.32
C VAL A 141 10.75 1.00 -4.05
N GLN A 142 10.77 1.88 -5.06
CA GLN A 142 11.41 3.22 -5.00
C GLN A 142 10.39 4.37 -5.04
N GLY A 143 9.09 4.06 -5.18
CA GLY A 143 8.03 5.04 -5.34
C GLY A 143 7.41 5.59 -4.05
N SER A 144 6.56 6.60 -4.17
CA SER A 144 5.79 7.16 -3.05
C SER A 144 4.30 6.84 -3.14
N ASP A 145 3.60 6.69 -2.02
CA ASP A 145 2.16 6.38 -1.99
C ASP A 145 1.83 5.09 -2.79
N VAL A 146 2.66 4.05 -2.58
CA VAL A 146 2.61 2.78 -3.32
C VAL A 146 1.91 1.72 -2.49
N LYS A 147 1.00 0.95 -3.10
CA LYS A 147 0.34 -0.21 -2.48
C LYS A 147 0.58 -1.47 -3.31
N ILE A 148 0.98 -2.55 -2.67
CA ILE A 148 1.32 -3.82 -3.32
C ILE A 148 0.64 -4.98 -2.58
N ALA A 149 -0.02 -5.84 -3.33
CA ALA A 149 -0.27 -7.23 -2.97
C ALA A 149 0.67 -8.09 -3.81
N ALA A 150 1.29 -9.10 -3.20
CA ALA A 150 2.15 -10.07 -3.85
C ALA A 150 1.83 -11.49 -3.34
N GLU A 151 2.33 -12.49 -4.07
CA GLU A 151 2.44 -13.87 -3.60
C GLU A 151 3.74 -13.97 -2.78
N ASP A 152 4.83 -14.53 -3.32
CA ASP A 152 6.04 -14.82 -2.53
C ASP A 152 7.24 -13.94 -2.95
N ILE A 153 8.10 -13.54 -1.99
CA ILE A 153 9.23 -12.61 -2.22
C ILE A 153 10.50 -12.96 -1.41
N ASP A 154 11.55 -13.45 -2.06
CA ASP A 154 12.83 -13.77 -1.39
C ASP A 154 13.52 -12.50 -0.82
N ASP A 155 13.61 -11.43 -1.63
CA ASP A 155 14.27 -10.16 -1.28
C ASP A 155 13.31 -8.95 -1.48
N LEU A 156 12.69 -8.45 -0.41
CA LEU A 156 11.95 -7.17 -0.44
C LEU A 156 12.85 -6.00 -0.01
N THR A 157 13.08 -5.05 -0.91
CA THR A 157 13.76 -3.76 -0.62
C THR A 157 12.82 -2.57 -0.82
N VAL A 158 12.54 -1.81 0.24
CA VAL A 158 11.71 -0.59 0.19
C VAL A 158 12.53 0.66 0.48
N GLN A 159 12.72 1.49 -0.55
CA GLN A 159 13.41 2.78 -0.52
C GLN A 159 12.43 3.97 -0.63
N GLY A 160 11.17 3.69 -0.96
CA GLY A 160 10.09 4.66 -1.15
C GLY A 160 9.56 5.32 0.13
N SER A 161 8.48 6.09 0.01
CA SER A 161 7.80 6.70 1.16
C SER A 161 6.28 6.48 1.13
N ASN A 162 5.65 6.30 2.29
CA ASN A 162 4.24 5.94 2.41
C ASN A 162 3.88 4.71 1.55
N VAL A 163 4.63 3.62 1.76
CA VAL A 163 4.51 2.37 1.00
C VAL A 163 3.77 1.34 1.84
N THR A 164 2.79 0.63 1.27
CA THR A 164 2.14 -0.52 1.90
C THR A 164 2.39 -1.77 1.05
N VAL A 165 2.96 -2.81 1.66
CA VAL A 165 3.16 -4.12 1.01
C VAL A 165 2.47 -5.21 1.83
N TYR A 166 1.68 -6.02 1.15
CA TYR A 166 1.21 -7.31 1.63
C TYR A 166 1.79 -8.39 0.72
N ALA A 167 2.42 -9.41 1.29
CA ALA A 167 2.90 -10.60 0.59
C ALA A 167 2.43 -11.84 1.37
N ARG A 168 2.41 -13.01 0.74
CA ARG A 168 2.15 -14.27 1.45
C ARG A 168 3.36 -14.63 2.27
N ASP A 169 4.51 -14.81 1.62
CA ASP A 169 5.78 -15.03 2.30
C ASP A 169 6.87 -14.01 1.93
N ILE A 170 7.81 -13.79 2.86
CA ILE A 170 8.98 -12.94 2.67
C ILE A 170 10.17 -13.54 3.44
N ASP A 171 11.27 -13.87 2.76
CA ASP A 171 12.50 -14.30 3.44
C ASP A 171 13.29 -13.12 4.04
N HIS A 172 13.52 -12.07 3.23
CA HIS A 172 14.38 -10.94 3.59
C HIS A 172 13.68 -9.59 3.37
N LEU A 173 13.57 -8.79 4.42
CA LEU A 173 12.93 -7.47 4.40
C LEU A 173 13.93 -6.37 4.74
N ASN A 174 14.30 -5.56 3.74
CA ASN A 174 15.17 -4.41 3.89
C ASN A 174 14.38 -3.10 3.67
N ILE A 175 14.24 -2.28 4.72
CA ILE A 175 13.56 -0.99 4.69
C ILE A 175 14.57 0.14 4.88
N MET A 176 14.61 1.02 3.89
CA MET A 176 15.39 2.27 3.87
C MET A 176 14.48 3.50 3.74
N GLY A 177 13.20 3.28 3.47
CA GLY A 177 12.17 4.29 3.25
C GLY A 177 11.56 4.90 4.51
N SER A 178 10.45 5.61 4.36
CA SER A 178 9.73 6.20 5.49
C SER A 178 8.21 6.04 5.41
N GLY A 179 7.54 5.82 6.54
CA GLY A 179 6.10 5.52 6.55
C GLY A 179 5.77 4.20 5.84
N VAL A 180 6.68 3.23 5.86
CA VAL A 180 6.51 1.93 5.21
C VAL A 180 5.73 0.98 6.12
N THR A 181 4.72 0.30 5.59
CA THR A 181 3.95 -0.75 6.26
C THR A 181 4.13 -2.06 5.48
N VAL A 182 4.61 -3.13 6.13
CA VAL A 182 4.77 -4.46 5.50
C VAL A 182 4.10 -5.54 6.35
N HIS A 183 3.32 -6.39 5.70
CA HIS A 183 2.58 -7.48 6.31
C HIS A 183 2.75 -8.80 5.52
N TRP A 184 2.86 -9.92 6.23
CA TRP A 184 3.05 -11.26 5.68
C TRP A 184 2.17 -12.31 6.37
N LEU A 185 2.04 -13.52 5.80
CA LEU A 185 1.33 -14.68 6.37
C LEU A 185 2.26 -15.83 6.72
N GLY A 186 3.27 -16.07 5.87
CA GLY A 186 4.29 -17.10 6.02
C GLY A 186 5.25 -16.77 7.14
N ASP A 187 6.48 -17.28 7.08
CA ASP A 187 7.39 -17.19 8.22
C ASP A 187 7.94 -15.78 8.46
N ASP A 188 8.58 -15.58 9.61
CA ASP A 188 9.04 -14.24 10.00
C ASP A 188 10.34 -13.89 9.23
N PRO A 189 10.33 -12.85 8.37
CA PRO A 189 11.50 -12.46 7.58
C PRO A 189 12.68 -12.07 8.45
N THR A 190 13.88 -12.14 7.86
CA THR A 190 15.03 -11.38 8.36
C THR A 190 14.80 -9.89 8.07
N ILE A 191 14.41 -9.13 9.10
CA ILE A 191 14.11 -7.68 8.98
C ILE A 191 15.35 -6.82 9.25
N GLN A 192 15.66 -5.93 8.31
CA GLN A 192 16.58 -4.80 8.47
C GLN A 192 15.82 -3.51 8.19
N ASP A 193 15.52 -2.72 9.23
CA ASP A 193 14.94 -1.39 9.08
C ASP A 193 15.94 -0.31 9.48
N THR A 194 16.24 0.57 8.52
CA THR A 194 17.12 1.74 8.66
C THR A 194 16.38 3.06 8.39
N GLY A 195 15.07 2.96 8.16
CA GLY A 195 14.19 4.07 7.80
C GLY A 195 13.56 4.79 8.99
N ALA A 196 12.38 5.39 8.77
CA ALA A 196 11.68 6.15 9.80
C ALA A 196 10.15 5.99 9.75
N ASN A 197 9.54 5.79 10.92
CA ASN A 197 8.08 5.62 11.10
C ASN A 197 7.52 4.43 10.32
N ASN A 198 8.28 3.32 10.25
CA ASN A 198 7.87 2.11 9.56
C ASN A 198 7.14 1.16 10.52
N THR A 199 6.39 0.21 9.98
CA THR A 199 5.64 -0.82 10.72
C THR A 199 5.71 -2.13 9.96
N THR A 200 5.98 -3.22 10.68
CA THR A 200 6.10 -4.56 10.11
C THR A 200 5.35 -5.55 11.01
N GLY A 201 4.67 -6.55 10.47
CA GLY A 201 4.17 -7.66 11.27
C GLY A 201 3.38 -8.73 10.52
N LYS A 202 3.55 -9.99 10.97
CA LYS A 202 2.76 -11.16 10.55
C LYS A 202 1.28 -10.95 10.82
N LEU A 203 0.42 -11.31 9.86
CA LEU A 203 -1.04 -11.28 10.01
C LEU A 203 -1.54 -12.61 10.57
N SER A 204 -2.29 -12.55 11.67
CA SER A 204 -3.06 -13.69 12.18
C SER A 204 -4.36 -13.87 11.37
N GLN A 205 -4.61 -15.09 10.90
CA GLN A 205 -5.90 -15.51 10.31
C GLN A 205 -6.81 -16.18 11.36
#